data_AF-A0A8T8S8K4-F1
#
_entry.id   AF-A0A8T8S8K4-F1
#
_cell.length_a   1.000
_cell.length_b   1.000
_cell.length_c   1.000
_cell.angle_alpha   90.00
_cell.angle_beta   90.00
_cell.angle_gamma   90.00
#
_symmetry.space_group_name_H-M   'P 1'
#
loop_
_entity.id
_entity.type
_entity.pdbx_description
1 polymer ?
#
loop_
_entity_poly.entity_id
_entity_poly.type
_entity_poly.pdbx_seq_one_letter_code
_entity_poly.pdbx_strand_id
1 'polypeptide(L)'
;MMFASTLLIASSASAEIFSLKMENDIFTGGRDGHYTNGIEGSWSFEPAQDHWIRGMADVVPYWSASDLTYAAYRFGHQMYTPEEIEQVQLQEDDRPYAGLLFAGVTLFSAEQGDGRRITDTLTLD
;
A
#
# COMPACT_ATOMS: atom_id res chain seq x y z
N MET A 1 7.93 6.65 19.82
CA MET A 1 6.64 5.92 19.73
C MET A 1 5.91 6.43 18.49
N MET A 2 5.86 5.63 17.44
CA MET A 2 5.26 5.99 16.14
C MET A 2 3.73 5.95 16.25
N PHE A 3 3.05 7.05 15.95
CA PHE A 3 1.58 7.07 15.81
C PHE A 3 1.22 7.01 14.32
N ALA A 4 0.86 5.82 13.85
CA ALA A 4 0.22 5.65 12.55
C ALA A 4 -1.29 5.89 12.71
N SER A 5 -1.86 6.82 11.94
CA SER A 5 -3.31 7.01 11.87
C SER A 5 -3.83 6.33 10.61
N THR A 6 -4.54 5.22 10.78
CA THR A 6 -5.16 4.49 9.68
C THR A 6 -6.65 4.81 9.65
N LEU A 7 -7.16 5.35 8.54
CA LEU A 7 -8.59 5.52 8.31
C LEU A 7 -9.06 4.51 7.27
N LEU A 8 -9.81 3.51 7.73
CA LEU A 8 -10.48 2.54 6.87
C LEU A 8 -11.90 3.04 6.58
N ILE A 9 -12.22 3.26 5.31
CA ILE A 9 -13.59 3.58 4.87
C ILE A 9 -14.09 2.40 4.06
N ALA A 10 -14.80 1.48 4.73
CA ALA A 10 -15.49 0.39 4.06
C ALA A 10 -16.92 0.84 3.69
N SER A 11 -17.21 0.95 2.40
CA SER A 11 -18.59 1.12 1.90
C SER A 11 -19.14 -0.24 1.48
N SER A 12 -20.00 -0.82 2.30
CA SER A 12 -20.58 -2.17 2.15
C SER A 12 -21.69 -2.28 1.07
N ALA A 13 -21.79 -1.33 0.15
CA ALA A 13 -22.80 -1.39 -0.92
C ALA A 13 -22.34 -2.20 -2.15
N SER A 14 -21.01 -2.40 -2.29
CA SER A 14 -20.32 -3.23 -3.28
C SER A 14 -19.21 -4.00 -2.54
N ALA A 15 -18.68 -5.09 -3.08
CA ALA A 15 -17.57 -5.86 -2.50
C ALA A 15 -16.23 -5.10 -2.64
N GLU A 16 -16.22 -3.83 -2.23
CA GLU A 16 -15.15 -2.87 -2.43
C GLU A 16 -14.73 -2.26 -1.10
N ILE A 17 -13.43 -2.12 -0.90
CA ILE A 17 -12.86 -1.52 0.31
C ILE A 17 -11.89 -0.44 -0.12
N PHE A 18 -12.08 0.76 0.42
CA PHE A 18 -11.14 1.85 0.27
C PHE A 18 -10.42 2.08 1.61
N SER A 19 -9.10 2.15 1.58
CA SER A 19 -8.27 2.43 2.74
C SER A 19 -7.40 3.64 2.46
N LEU A 20 -7.31 4.53 3.45
CA LEU A 20 -6.39 5.65 3.43
C LEU A 20 -5.55 5.64 4.71
N LYS A 21 -4.25 5.58 4.54
CA LYS A 21 -3.26 5.62 5.62
C LYS A 21 -2.48 6.92 5.50
N MET A 22 -2.33 7.61 6.64
CA MET A 22 -1.54 8.82 6.73
C MET A 22 -0.59 8.72 7.92
N GLU A 23 0.67 9.02 7.69
CA GLU A 23 1.72 9.02 8.70
C GLU A 23 2.38 10.41 8.74
N ASN A 24 2.62 10.92 9.94
CA ASN A 24 3.25 12.23 10.15
C ASN A 24 4.09 12.21 11.43
N ASP A 25 5.31 12.71 11.34
CA ASP A 25 6.27 12.75 12.45
C ASP A 25 6.16 14.01 13.34
N ILE A 26 5.30 14.97 12.99
CA ILE A 26 5.06 16.19 13.78
C ILE A 26 4.62 15.90 15.24
N PHE A 27 4.18 14.68 15.55
CA PHE A 27 3.70 14.31 16.88
C PHE A 27 4.78 13.74 17.83
N THR A 28 6.04 13.56 17.41
CA THR A 28 7.07 12.84 18.21
C THR A 28 8.12 13.75 18.87
N GLY A 29 8.14 15.05 18.60
CA GLY A 29 9.06 15.97 19.27
C GLY A 29 10.53 15.79 18.87
N GLY A 30 10.79 15.39 17.62
CA GLY A 30 12.09 15.59 16.94
C GLY A 30 13.29 14.87 17.56
N ARG A 31 13.12 13.67 18.14
CA ARG A 31 14.24 12.95 18.77
C ARG A 31 14.56 11.55 18.25
N ASP A 32 13.70 10.93 17.46
CA ASP A 32 14.08 9.81 16.60
C ASP A 32 13.05 9.68 15.48
N GLY A 33 13.49 9.48 14.24
CA GLY A 33 12.57 9.16 13.15
C GLY A 33 13.06 9.65 11.80
N HIS A 34 13.72 8.78 11.03
CA HIS A 34 14.26 9.12 9.72
C HIS A 34 13.17 9.31 8.62
N TYR A 35 11.93 9.63 8.98
CA TYR A 35 10.73 9.57 8.14
C TYR A 35 9.69 10.61 8.57
N THR A 36 9.35 11.56 7.69
CA THR A 36 8.67 12.81 8.10
C THR A 36 7.17 12.79 7.79
N ASN A 37 6.76 12.26 6.64
CA ASN A 37 5.34 12.18 6.27
C ASN A 37 5.09 11.17 5.14
N GLY A 38 3.96 10.48 5.18
CA GLY A 38 3.52 9.63 4.07
C GLY A 38 2.00 9.53 3.98
N ILE A 39 1.52 9.35 2.75
CA ILE A 39 0.12 9.03 2.45
C ILE A 39 0.08 7.81 1.55
N GLU A 40 -0.77 6.84 1.89
CA GLU A 40 -1.00 5.64 1.10
C GLU A 40 -2.50 5.40 0.98
N GLY A 41 -2.98 5.25 -0.25
CA GLY A 41 -4.34 4.84 -0.56
C GLY A 41 -4.34 3.44 -1.15
N SER A 42 -5.34 2.64 -0.79
CA SER A 42 -5.63 1.39 -1.47
C SER A 42 -7.12 1.22 -1.74
N TRP A 43 -7.42 0.59 -2.87
CA TRP A 43 -8.78 0.25 -3.28
C TRP A 43 -8.79 -1.20 -3.70
N SER A 44 -9.47 -2.05 -2.92
CA SER A 44 -9.71 -3.44 -3.26
C SER A 44 -11.11 -3.63 -3.81
N PHE A 45 -11.24 -4.48 -4.81
CA PHE A 45 -12.49 -4.77 -5.50
C PHE A 45 -12.50 -6.21 -6.00
N GLU A 46 -13.69 -6.74 -6.27
CA GLU A 46 -13.86 -8.00 -7.00
C GLU A 46 -13.81 -7.71 -8.50
N PRO A 47 -12.78 -8.17 -9.24
CA PRO A 47 -12.64 -7.86 -10.65
C PRO A 47 -13.72 -8.59 -11.48
N ALA A 48 -14.37 -7.89 -12.42
CA ALA A 48 -15.26 -8.53 -13.39
C ALA A 48 -14.52 -9.60 -14.22
N GLN A 49 -15.25 -10.53 -14.85
CA GLN A 49 -14.67 -11.64 -15.61
C GLN A 49 -13.82 -11.17 -16.81
N ASP A 50 -14.18 -10.04 -17.41
CA ASP A 50 -13.47 -9.39 -18.52
C ASP A 50 -12.43 -8.34 -18.07
N HIS A 51 -12.21 -8.20 -16.76
CA HIS A 51 -11.29 -7.20 -16.24
C HIS A 51 -9.83 -7.58 -16.52
N TRP A 52 -9.06 -6.66 -17.11
CA TRP A 52 -7.67 -6.87 -17.56
C TRP A 52 -6.73 -7.45 -16.50
N ILE A 53 -6.97 -7.15 -15.22
CA ILE A 53 -6.18 -7.64 -14.08
C ILE A 53 -6.22 -9.17 -13.95
N ARG A 54 -7.29 -9.82 -14.44
CA ARG A 54 -7.36 -11.29 -14.50
C ARG A 54 -6.30 -11.84 -15.45
N GLY A 55 -6.05 -11.16 -16.57
CA GLY A 55 -4.96 -11.51 -17.48
C GLY A 55 -3.56 -11.38 -16.85
N MET A 56 -3.38 -10.54 -15.81
CA MET A 56 -2.13 -10.51 -15.05
C MET A 56 -1.93 -11.78 -14.22
N ALA A 57 -3.00 -12.39 -13.70
CA ALA A 57 -2.90 -13.64 -12.97
C ALA A 57 -2.41 -14.78 -13.89
N ASP A 58 -2.91 -14.83 -15.13
CA ASP A 58 -2.57 -15.90 -16.08
C ASP A 58 -1.12 -15.86 -16.59
N VAL A 59 -0.44 -14.72 -16.51
CA VAL A 59 0.98 -14.61 -16.93
C VAL A 59 1.96 -14.99 -15.82
N VAL A 60 1.49 -15.12 -14.58
CA VAL A 60 2.33 -15.44 -13.43
C VAL A 60 2.30 -16.96 -13.19
N PRO A 61 3.48 -17.63 -13.15
CA PRO A 61 3.51 -19.06 -12.87
C PRO A 61 2.78 -19.41 -11.56
N TYR A 62 1.98 -20.48 -11.58
CA TYR A 62 1.16 -20.96 -10.46
C TYR A 62 -0.04 -20.08 -10.08
N TRP A 63 -0.38 -19.09 -10.89
CA TRP A 63 -1.58 -18.27 -10.73
C TRP A 63 -2.57 -18.52 -11.86
N SER A 64 -3.85 -18.31 -11.59
CA SER A 64 -4.94 -18.44 -12.57
C SER A 64 -5.96 -17.31 -12.39
N ALA A 65 -6.42 -16.75 -13.51
CA ALA A 65 -7.53 -15.80 -13.55
C ALA A 65 -8.81 -16.35 -12.92
N SER A 66 -9.04 -17.67 -12.98
CA SER A 66 -10.24 -18.33 -12.44
C SER A 66 -10.32 -18.26 -10.92
N ASP A 67 -9.16 -18.25 -10.26
CA ASP A 67 -9.07 -18.38 -8.81
C ASP A 67 -8.95 -17.00 -8.13
N LEU A 68 -8.80 -15.95 -8.95
CA LEU A 68 -8.75 -14.57 -8.50
C LEU A 68 -10.09 -14.14 -7.90
N THR A 69 -10.06 -13.89 -6.60
CA THR A 69 -11.21 -13.48 -5.79
C THR A 69 -11.27 -11.96 -5.63
N TYR A 70 -10.13 -11.32 -5.33
CA TYR A 70 -10.04 -9.86 -5.22
C TYR A 70 -8.77 -9.35 -5.87
N ALA A 71 -8.79 -8.09 -6.26
CA ALA A 71 -7.60 -7.33 -6.61
C ALA A 71 -7.59 -6.01 -5.84
N ALA A 72 -6.41 -5.44 -5.63
CA ALA A 72 -6.27 -4.12 -5.05
C ALA A 72 -5.27 -3.28 -5.82
N TYR A 73 -5.62 -2.01 -6.04
CA TYR A 73 -4.67 -0.98 -6.40
C TYR A 73 -4.13 -0.32 -5.13
N ARG A 74 -2.82 -0.08 -5.09
CA ARG A 74 -2.19 0.74 -4.07
C ARG A 74 -1.45 1.90 -4.72
N PHE A 75 -1.48 3.04 -4.06
CA PHE A 75 -0.70 4.20 -4.45
C PHE A 75 -0.24 4.90 -3.17
N GLY A 76 1.04 5.24 -3.11
CA GLY A 76 1.58 5.92 -1.95
C GLY A 76 2.71 6.85 -2.29
N HIS A 77 2.88 7.82 -1.40
CA HIS A 77 3.94 8.81 -1.45
C HIS A 77 4.54 8.96 -0.07
N GLN A 78 5.87 8.97 0.00
CA GLN A 78 6.66 9.10 1.22
C GLN A 78 7.67 10.22 1.04
N MET A 79 7.84 11.06 2.07
CA MET A 79 8.86 12.11 2.11
C MET A 79 9.84 11.84 3.26
N TYR A 80 11.12 11.90 2.90
CA TYR A 80 12.25 11.83 3.80
C TYR A 80 12.91 13.20 3.82
N THR A 81 13.06 13.80 5.00
CA THR A 81 13.76 15.07 5.18
C THR A 81 14.99 14.86 6.05
N PRO A 82 15.99 15.77 6.02
CA PRO A 82 16.98 15.88 7.10
C PRO A 82 16.29 16.06 8.47
N GLU A 83 17.06 15.89 9.54
CA GLU A 83 16.62 16.13 10.92
C GLU A 83 16.25 17.61 11.10
N GLU A 84 17.10 18.55 10.67
CA GLU A 84 16.83 19.98 10.77
C GLU A 84 16.24 20.57 9.49
N ILE A 85 14.91 20.60 9.42
CA ILE A 85 14.18 21.06 8.23
C ILE A 85 14.10 22.59 8.07
N GLU A 86 14.42 23.34 9.13
CA GLU A 86 14.42 24.82 9.10
C GLU A 86 15.74 25.39 8.55
N GLN A 87 16.79 24.57 8.47
CA GLN A 87 18.09 24.99 7.99
C GLN A 87 18.13 25.01 6.45
N VAL A 88 18.36 26.20 5.89
CA VAL A 88 18.41 26.41 4.42
C VAL A 88 19.76 26.02 3.82
N GLN A 89 20.82 25.94 4.65
CA GLN A 89 22.15 25.54 4.20
C GLN A 89 22.25 24.03 4.01
N LEU A 90 23.10 23.60 3.08
CA LEU A 90 23.40 22.17 2.87
C LEU A 90 23.93 21.55 4.17
N GLN A 91 23.30 20.45 4.58
CA GLN A 91 23.73 19.63 5.71
C GLN A 91 24.50 18.44 5.14
N GLU A 92 25.83 18.55 5.02
CA GLU A 92 26.67 17.52 4.38
C GLU A 92 26.70 16.18 5.15
N ASP A 93 26.49 16.23 6.47
CA ASP A 93 26.54 15.07 7.36
C ASP A 93 25.16 14.41 7.58
N ASP A 94 24.09 14.89 6.93
CA ASP A 94 22.74 14.32 7.03
C ASP A 94 22.19 13.92 5.64
N ARG A 95 21.11 13.14 5.64
CA ARG A 95 20.43 12.68 4.44
C ARG A 95 19.80 13.87 3.69
N PRO A 96 19.81 13.86 2.35
CA PRO A 96 19.11 14.87 1.58
C PRO A 96 17.59 14.68 1.68
N TYR A 97 16.86 15.71 1.25
CA TYR A 97 15.44 15.57 0.96
C TYR A 97 15.23 14.54 -0.15
N ALA A 98 14.37 13.57 0.08
CA ALA A 98 14.00 12.55 -0.89
C ALA A 98 12.50 12.29 -0.83
N GLY A 99 11.91 12.01 -1.99
CA GLY A 99 10.53 11.55 -2.11
C GLY A 99 10.50 10.18 -2.78
N LEU A 100 9.66 9.28 -2.28
CA LEU A 100 9.35 8.01 -2.92
C LEU A 100 7.87 8.00 -3.29
N LEU A 101 7.62 7.90 -4.59
CA LEU A 101 6.29 7.65 -5.14
C LEU A 101 6.24 6.21 -5.62
N PHE A 102 5.22 5.46 -5.19
CA PHE A 102 5.04 4.07 -5.58
C PHE A 102 3.58 3.78 -5.89
N ALA A 103 3.36 2.84 -6.78
CA ALA A 103 2.05 2.38 -7.17
C ALA A 103 2.14 0.89 -7.47
N GLY A 104 1.11 0.15 -7.10
CA GLY A 104 1.17 -1.30 -7.20
C GLY A 104 -0.19 -1.95 -7.30
N VAL A 105 -0.13 -3.22 -7.64
CA VAL A 105 -1.28 -4.12 -7.73
C VAL A 105 -1.06 -5.27 -6.76
N THR A 106 -2.13 -5.71 -6.11
CA THR A 106 -2.15 -6.94 -5.33
C THR A 106 -3.28 -7.83 -5.81
N LEU A 107 -2.98 -9.10 -6.05
CA LEU A 107 -3.93 -10.14 -6.45
C LEU A 107 -4.18 -11.07 -5.26
N PHE A 108 -5.43 -11.42 -5.01
CA PHE A 108 -5.85 -12.34 -3.94
C PHE A 108 -6.58 -13.53 -4.55
N SER A 109 -6.02 -14.72 -4.36
CA SER A 109 -6.66 -16.00 -4.69
C SER A 109 -7.07 -16.70 -3.40
N ALA A 110 -8.23 -17.33 -3.40
CA ALA A 110 -8.69 -18.13 -2.27
C ALA A 110 -9.33 -19.44 -2.75
N GLU A 111 -8.74 -20.56 -2.34
CA GLU A 111 -9.30 -21.89 -2.55
C GLU A 111 -9.89 -22.41 -1.24
N GLN A 112 -11.12 -22.93 -1.28
CA GLN A 112 -11.79 -23.52 -0.12
C GLN A 112 -12.11 -24.98 -0.40
N GLY A 113 -11.52 -25.89 0.37
CA GLY A 113 -11.70 -27.34 0.24
C GLY A 113 -11.53 -28.06 1.59
N ASP A 114 -12.37 -29.07 1.83
CA ASP A 114 -12.29 -30.03 2.95
C ASP A 114 -11.95 -29.43 4.33
N GLY A 115 -12.68 -28.38 4.73
CA GLY A 115 -12.48 -27.71 6.03
C GLY A 115 -11.25 -26.79 6.10
N ARG A 116 -10.52 -26.61 5.00
CA ARG A 116 -9.36 -25.72 4.88
C ARG A 116 -9.66 -24.58 3.90
N ARG A 117 -9.14 -23.40 4.21
CA ARG A 117 -9.06 -22.27 3.29
C ARG A 117 -7.59 -21.96 3.05
N ILE A 118 -7.19 -21.94 1.79
CA ILE A 118 -5.87 -21.48 1.36
C ILE A 118 -6.06 -20.11 0.72
N THR A 119 -5.16 -19.19 0.99
CA THR A 119 -5.21 -17.84 0.43
C THR A 119 -3.81 -17.48 -0.03
N ASP A 120 -3.69 -17.19 -1.32
CA ASP A 120 -2.46 -16.78 -1.96
C ASP A 120 -2.54 -15.31 -2.28
N THR A 121 -1.41 -14.61 -2.16
CA THR A 121 -1.31 -13.17 -2.41
C THR A 121 -0.09 -12.88 -3.25
N LEU A 122 -0.28 -12.15 -4.35
CA LEU A 122 0.78 -11.67 -5.21
C LEU A 122 0.75 -10.15 -5.22
N THR A 123 1.89 -9.54 -4.97
CA THR A 123 2.06 -8.10 -4.79
C THR A 123 3.13 -7.62 -5.77
N LEU A 124 2.79 -6.58 -6.54
CA LEU A 124 3.66 -5.92 -7.52
C LEU A 124 3.64 -4.42 -7.24
N ASP A 125 4.79 -3.78 -7.10
CA ASP A 125 5.00 -2.35 -6.78
C ASP A 125 6.17 -1.71 -7.53
#